data_AF-A0A940BFZ9-F1
#
_entry.id   AF-A0A940BFZ9-F1
#
_cell.length_a   1.000
_cell.length_b   1.000
_cell.length_c   1.000
_cell.angle_alpha   90.00
_cell.angle_beta   90.00
_cell.angle_gamma   90.00
#
_symmetry.space_group_name_H-M   'P 1'
#
loop_
_entity.id
_entity.type
_entity.pdbx_description
1 polymer ?
#
loop_
_entity_poly.entity_id
_entity_poly.type
_entity_poly.pdbx_seq_one_letter_code
_entity_poly.pdbx_strand_id
1 'polypeptide(L)'
;MKKVLLALVATLGLTFNMSAQNPGEDNGFGLKLRVAIPSSEYGCNDNTSSITNEYSGILYGIDLDNRWYVWHNDMFGVAVNAHWMDFSFGTGEIETKSTAKILGKDLYSGETDVTNMEFGFLGVGPMFTFYIGHDMAVDGYYNIVPTSRFMIVDSADDKED
;
A
#
# COMPACT_ATOMS: atom_id res chain seq x y z
N MET A 1 -16.80 8.38 8.74
CA MET A 1 -17.07 7.05 8.13
C MET A 1 -17.52 7.12 6.67
N LYS A 2 -18.64 7.78 6.31
CA LYS A 2 -19.12 7.81 4.89
C LYS A 2 -18.12 8.43 3.89
N LYS A 3 -17.34 9.43 4.30
CA LYS A 3 -16.33 10.10 3.45
C LYS A 3 -15.07 9.24 3.22
N VAL A 4 -14.68 8.44 4.21
CA VAL A 4 -13.53 7.53 4.11
C VAL A 4 -13.86 6.35 3.20
N LEU A 5 -15.07 5.81 3.29
CA LEU A 5 -15.55 4.74 2.39
C LEU A 5 -15.60 5.24 0.92
N LEU A 6 -16.03 6.48 0.70
CA LEU A 6 -16.06 7.09 -0.64
C LEU A 6 -14.65 7.32 -1.20
N ALA A 7 -13.71 7.74 -0.35
CA ALA A 7 -12.30 7.87 -0.73
C ALA A 7 -11.68 6.51 -1.07
N LEU A 8 -11.97 5.46 -0.28
CA LEU A 8 -11.53 4.09 -0.51
C LEU A 8 -12.07 3.52 -1.83
N VAL A 9 -13.35 3.74 -2.12
CA VAL A 9 -13.99 3.33 -3.39
C VAL A 9 -13.44 4.12 -4.57
N ALA A 10 -13.11 5.41 -4.40
CA ALA A 10 -12.49 6.21 -5.44
C ALA A 10 -11.03 5.81 -5.72
N THR A 11 -10.26 5.41 -4.70
CA THR A 11 -8.89 4.89 -4.87
C THR A 11 -8.84 3.47 -5.41
N LEU A 12 -9.84 2.63 -5.11
CA LEU A 12 -9.97 1.29 -5.70
C LEU A 12 -10.31 1.33 -7.20
N GLY A 13 -10.71 2.48 -7.74
CA GLY A 13 -11.24 2.61 -9.11
C GLY A 13 -10.30 3.20 -10.16
N LEU A 14 -9.07 3.60 -9.82
CA LEU A 14 -8.20 4.35 -10.74
C LEU A 14 -6.79 3.77 -10.86
N THR A 15 -6.70 2.53 -11.34
CA THR A 15 -5.49 2.06 -12.04
C THR A 15 -5.64 2.33 -13.53
N PHE A 16 -5.02 3.41 -14.02
CA PHE A 16 -4.89 3.65 -15.46
C PHE A 16 -3.86 2.67 -16.03
N ASN A 17 -4.32 1.57 -16.63
CA ASN A 17 -3.48 0.75 -17.48
C ASN A 17 -3.35 1.48 -18.84
N MET A 18 -2.28 2.23 -19.04
CA MET A 18 -1.93 2.76 -20.38
C MET A 18 -1.28 1.66 -21.23
N SER A 19 -2.03 0.60 -21.50
CA SER A 19 -1.72 -0.41 -22.51
C SER A 19 -3.05 -0.92 -23.08
N ALA A 20 -3.32 -0.59 -24.34
CA ALA A 20 -4.41 -1.18 -25.10
C ALA A 20 -4.05 -2.65 -25.39
N GLN A 21 -4.34 -3.53 -24.44
CA GLN A 21 -4.28 -4.98 -24.61
C GLN A 21 -5.58 -5.53 -24.04
N ASN A 22 -6.32 -6.29 -24.85
CA ASN A 22 -7.54 -6.96 -24.44
C ASN A 22 -7.29 -7.66 -23.09
N PRO A 23 -7.96 -7.25 -22.00
CA PRO A 23 -7.59 -7.67 -20.64
C PRO A 23 -7.58 -9.18 -20.41
N GLY A 24 -8.16 -9.97 -21.32
CA GLY A 24 -8.23 -11.43 -21.25
C GLY A 24 -7.59 -12.20 -22.40
N GLU A 25 -6.80 -11.57 -23.28
CA GLU A 25 -6.21 -12.29 -24.42
C GLU A 25 -4.72 -12.57 -24.34
N ASP A 26 -3.90 -11.86 -23.54
CA ASP A 26 -2.48 -12.20 -23.53
C ASP A 26 -1.75 -11.90 -22.22
N ASN A 27 -0.86 -12.84 -21.90
CA ASN A 27 0.14 -12.72 -20.86
C ASN A 27 1.05 -11.51 -21.17
N GLY A 28 1.30 -10.64 -20.19
CA GLY A 28 1.92 -9.36 -20.52
C GLY A 28 2.47 -8.60 -19.32
N PHE A 29 3.43 -7.72 -19.63
CA PHE A 29 3.99 -6.79 -18.66
C PHE A 29 3.02 -5.63 -18.43
N GLY A 30 2.86 -5.26 -17.16
CA GLY A 30 2.06 -4.12 -16.73
C GLY A 30 2.94 -3.08 -16.03
N LEU A 31 2.64 -1.80 -16.29
CA LEU A 31 3.10 -0.69 -15.46
C LEU A 31 1.87 -0.12 -14.75
N LYS A 32 1.89 -0.14 -13.42
CA LYS A 32 0.77 0.27 -12.58
C LYS A 32 1.15 1.45 -11.70
N LEU A 33 0.20 2.35 -11.49
CA LEU A 33 0.26 3.37 -10.46
C LEU A 33 -0.39 2.82 -9.19
N ARG A 34 0.23 3.04 -8.04
CA ARG A 34 -0.20 2.53 -6.73
C ARG A 34 -0.52 3.68 -5.80
N VAL A 35 -1.63 3.54 -5.07
CA VAL A 35 -1.94 4.32 -3.86
C VAL A 35 -2.22 3.31 -2.76
N ALA A 36 -1.51 3.40 -1.64
CA ALA A 36 -1.68 2.49 -0.51
C ALA A 36 -1.95 3.25 0.79
N ILE A 37 -2.86 2.70 1.59
CA ILE A 37 -3.14 3.13 2.96
C ILE A 37 -2.66 1.98 3.85
N PRO A 38 -1.46 2.09 4.43
CA PRO A 38 -0.93 1.04 5.28
C PRO A 38 -1.66 1.00 6.65
N SER A 39 -1.41 -0.07 7.41
CA SER A 39 -1.94 -0.21 8.78
C SER A 39 -1.36 0.82 9.74
N SER A 40 -2.02 1.04 10.88
CA SER A 40 -1.49 1.91 11.95
C SER A 40 -0.17 1.40 12.53
N GLU A 41 0.12 0.10 12.47
CA GLU A 41 1.37 -0.48 12.98
C GLU A 41 2.48 -0.51 11.92
N TYR A 42 2.28 0.15 10.78
CA TYR A 42 3.16 0.00 9.62
C TYR A 42 4.53 0.62 9.82
N GLY A 43 5.55 -0.24 9.99
CA GLY A 43 6.93 0.20 10.18
C GLY A 43 7.23 0.61 11.62
N CYS A 44 6.25 0.49 12.50
CA CYS A 44 6.41 0.66 13.94
C CYS A 44 6.95 -0.64 14.55
N ASN A 45 8.06 -0.58 15.26
CA ASN A 45 8.53 -1.69 16.09
C ASN A 45 8.05 -1.47 17.53
N ASP A 46 7.07 -2.25 17.97
CA ASP A 46 6.59 -2.27 19.36
C ASP A 46 7.56 -3.06 20.25
N ASN A 47 8.80 -2.57 20.36
CA ASN A 47 9.82 -3.24 21.18
C ASN A 47 9.73 -2.89 22.67
N THR A 48 8.79 -2.03 23.08
CA THR A 48 8.62 -1.61 24.47
C THR A 48 7.17 -1.69 24.90
N SER A 49 6.89 -2.49 25.93
CA SER A 49 5.56 -2.76 26.48
C SER A 49 4.82 -1.52 27.01
N SER A 50 5.45 -0.35 26.98
CA SER A 50 4.97 0.88 27.60
C SER A 50 4.70 2.01 26.61
N ILE A 51 5.08 1.86 25.35
CA ILE A 51 4.96 2.88 24.30
C ILE A 51 4.36 2.24 23.05
N THR A 52 3.28 2.83 22.53
CA THR A 52 2.63 2.41 21.28
C THR A 52 2.87 3.47 20.22
N ASN A 53 3.25 3.04 19.02
CA ASN A 53 3.49 3.92 17.88
C ASN A 53 2.43 3.68 16.80
N GLU A 54 1.67 4.72 16.45
CA GLU A 54 0.63 4.66 15.42
C GLU A 54 1.06 5.48 14.19
N TYR A 55 1.23 4.82 13.06
CA TYR A 55 1.50 5.42 11.76
C TYR A 55 0.20 5.86 11.06
N SER A 56 0.20 7.07 10.51
CA SER A 56 -0.84 7.58 9.62
C SER A 56 -0.20 8.21 8.39
N GLY A 57 -0.46 7.67 7.20
CA GLY A 57 0.06 8.23 5.97
C GLY A 57 -0.46 7.51 4.72
N ILE A 58 -0.11 8.04 3.56
CA ILE A 58 -0.47 7.45 2.25
C ILE A 58 0.82 7.23 1.48
N LEU A 59 0.94 6.08 0.83
CA LEU A 59 2.06 5.77 -0.06
C LEU A 59 1.61 5.86 -1.51
N TYR A 60 2.44 6.48 -2.34
CA TYR A 60 2.30 6.54 -3.78
C TYR A 60 3.42 5.73 -4.41
N GLY A 61 3.13 4.97 -5.45
CA GLY A 61 4.14 4.12 -6.05
C GLY A 61 3.91 3.77 -7.50
N ILE A 62 4.93 3.11 -8.04
CA ILE A 62 4.92 2.49 -9.35
C ILE A 62 5.24 1.01 -9.19
N ASP A 63 4.63 0.19 -10.03
CA ASP A 63 4.74 -1.27 -9.97
C ASP A 63 4.92 -1.79 -11.41
N LEU A 64 5.99 -2.56 -11.60
CA LEU A 64 6.27 -3.31 -12.82
C LEU A 64 5.96 -4.78 -12.56
N ASP A 65 4.95 -5.30 -13.23
CA ASP A 65 4.53 -6.68 -13.11
C ASP A 65 4.38 -7.39 -14.45
N ASN A 66 4.10 -8.68 -14.37
CA ASN A 66 3.80 -9.53 -15.49
C ASN A 66 2.71 -10.53 -15.09
N ARG A 67 1.66 -10.63 -15.91
CA ARG A 67 0.52 -11.50 -15.64
C ARG A 67 0.54 -12.70 -16.58
N TRP A 68 0.40 -13.89 -16.02
CA TRP A 68 0.25 -15.14 -16.76
C TRP A 68 -1.09 -15.80 -16.48
N TYR A 69 -2.06 -15.67 -17.38
CA TYR A 69 -3.33 -16.36 -17.29
C TYR A 69 -3.12 -17.87 -17.47
N VAL A 70 -3.50 -18.62 -16.44
CA VAL A 70 -3.53 -20.09 -16.47
C VAL A 70 -4.89 -20.61 -16.90
N TRP A 71 -5.94 -19.79 -16.75
CA TRP A 71 -7.29 -20.09 -17.18
C TRP A 71 -8.09 -18.80 -17.35
N HIS A 72 -8.97 -18.72 -18.34
CA HIS A 72 -9.93 -17.63 -18.48
C HIS A 72 -11.17 -18.05 -19.29
N ASN A 73 -12.24 -17.27 -19.14
CA ASN A 73 -13.44 -17.27 -19.98
C ASN A 73 -13.87 -15.82 -20.22
N ASP A 74 -15.04 -15.62 -20.84
CA ASP A 74 -15.55 -14.29 -21.21
C ASP A 74 -15.80 -13.34 -20.02
N MET A 75 -15.95 -13.85 -18.80
CA MET A 75 -16.31 -13.06 -17.60
C MET A 75 -15.24 -13.06 -16.51
N PHE A 76 -14.33 -14.04 -16.54
CA PHE A 76 -13.39 -14.25 -15.45
C PHE A 76 -12.06 -14.85 -15.91
N GLY A 77 -10.97 -14.46 -15.26
CA GLY A 77 -9.62 -14.98 -15.47
C GLY A 77 -8.93 -15.36 -14.16
N VAL A 78 -8.10 -16.38 -14.22
CA VAL A 78 -7.16 -16.79 -13.17
C VAL A 78 -5.76 -16.68 -13.75
N ALA A 79 -4.91 -15.92 -13.07
CA ALA A 79 -3.55 -15.68 -13.46
C ALA A 79 -2.58 -15.89 -12.30
N VAL A 80 -1.32 -16.12 -12.65
CA VAL A 80 -0.18 -15.89 -11.76
C VAL A 80 0.32 -14.49 -12.06
N ASN A 81 0.39 -13.66 -11.03
CA ASN A 81 1.02 -12.35 -11.12
C ASN A 81 2.46 -12.44 -10.65
N ALA A 82 3.42 -12.17 -11.52
CA ALA A 82 4.82 -11.97 -11.19
C ALA A 82 5.13 -10.49 -11.09
N HIS A 83 5.47 -10.08 -9.89
CA HIS A 83 5.81 -8.72 -9.55
C HIS A 83 7.33 -8.56 -9.65
N TRP A 84 7.83 -7.78 -10.60
CA TRP A 84 9.28 -7.66 -10.82
C TRP A 84 9.90 -6.66 -9.86
N MET A 85 9.30 -5.48 -9.77
CA MET A 85 9.81 -4.37 -8.99
C MET A 85 8.68 -3.40 -8.65
N ASP A 86 8.67 -2.92 -7.42
CA ASP A 86 7.95 -1.72 -7.05
C ASP A 86 8.83 -0.72 -6.32
N PHE A 87 8.45 0.53 -6.50
CA PHE A 87 8.93 1.64 -5.71
C PHE A 87 7.72 2.39 -5.16
N SER A 88 7.70 2.62 -3.86
CA SER A 88 6.69 3.44 -3.21
C SER A 88 7.35 4.48 -2.30
N PHE A 89 6.73 5.65 -2.19
CA PHE A 89 7.14 6.69 -1.25
C PHE A 89 5.92 7.40 -0.69
N GLY A 90 6.05 7.94 0.50
CA GLY A 90 5.00 8.76 1.10
C GLY A 90 5.43 9.38 2.41
N THR A 91 4.73 10.44 2.79
CA THR A 91 4.90 11.09 4.09
C THR A 91 3.76 10.67 5.00
N GLY A 92 4.05 10.63 6.29
CA GLY A 92 3.07 10.35 7.33
C GLY A 92 3.53 10.86 8.67
N GLU A 93 2.73 10.60 9.67
CA GLU A 93 2.97 10.95 11.06
C GLU A 93 3.04 9.67 11.89
N ILE A 94 3.98 9.61 12.83
CA ILE A 94 3.99 8.61 13.90
C ILE A 94 3.56 9.30 15.19
N GLU A 95 2.42 8.87 15.72
CA GLU A 95 1.96 9.26 17.04
C GLU A 95 2.51 8.27 18.07
N THR A 96 3.34 8.78 18.98
CA THR A 96 3.91 8.02 20.09
C THR A 96 3.08 8.25 21.34
N LYS A 97 2.40 7.21 21.85
CA LYS A 97 1.60 7.27 23.08
C LYS A 97 2.20 6.40 24.18
N SER A 98 2.30 6.96 25.39
CA SER A 98 2.59 6.16 26.58
C SER A 98 1.34 5.43 27.06
N THR A 99 1.48 4.14 27.37
CA THR A 99 0.42 3.37 28.04
C THR A 99 0.33 3.70 29.54
N ALA A 100 1.35 4.37 30.11
CA ALA A 100 1.34 4.80 31.50
C ALA A 100 0.55 6.09 31.65
N LYS A 101 -0.55 6.03 32.43
CA LYS A 101 -1.41 7.18 32.72
C LYS A 101 -1.19 7.68 34.15
N ILE A 102 -0.94 8.98 34.31
CA ILE A 102 -0.98 9.66 35.61
C ILE A 102 -2.19 10.59 35.61
N LEU A 103 -3.10 10.39 36.57
CA LEU A 103 -4.34 11.19 36.70
C LEU A 103 -5.20 11.20 35.42
N GLY A 104 -5.20 10.10 34.66
CA GLY A 104 -5.97 9.96 33.42
C GLY A 104 -5.36 10.64 32.19
N LYS A 105 -4.17 11.26 32.31
CA LYS A 105 -3.40 11.79 31.19
C LYS A 105 -2.23 10.87 30.86
N ASP A 106 -1.94 10.73 29.57
CA ASP A 106 -0.79 9.98 29.10
C ASP A 106 0.49 10.70 29.52
N LEU A 107 1.45 9.95 30.07
CA LEU A 107 2.69 10.51 30.61
C LEU A 107 3.58 11.13 29.52
N TYR A 108 3.46 10.62 28.30
CA TYR A 108 4.20 11.08 27.14
C TYR A 108 3.31 10.93 25.90
N SER A 109 3.24 12.00 25.11
CA SER A 109 2.60 12.04 23.80
C SER A 109 3.48 12.88 22.89
N GLY A 110 3.82 12.37 21.73
CA GLY A 110 4.59 13.08 20.73
C GLY A 110 4.14 12.68 19.33
N GLU A 111 4.19 13.64 18.41
CA GLU A 111 3.96 13.43 16.99
C GLU A 111 5.30 13.64 16.28
N THR A 112 5.59 12.80 15.30
CA THR A 112 6.83 12.92 14.52
C THR A 112 6.53 12.66 13.07
N ASP A 113 6.96 13.60 12.23
CA ASP A 113 6.84 13.47 10.79
C ASP A 113 7.83 12.41 10.28
N VAL A 114 7.35 11.57 9.38
CA VAL A 114 8.17 10.53 8.78
C VAL A 114 8.00 10.47 7.27
N THR A 115 9.10 10.21 6.58
CA THR A 115 9.12 9.90 5.16
C THR A 115 9.42 8.41 4.99
N ASN A 116 8.50 7.68 4.36
CA ASN A 116 8.65 6.27 4.02
C ASN A 116 9.03 6.10 2.55
N MET A 117 9.97 5.19 2.31
CA MET A 117 10.34 4.72 0.99
C MET A 117 10.39 3.20 0.99
N GLU A 118 9.87 2.57 -0.05
CA GLU A 118 9.80 1.13 -0.17
C GLU A 118 10.26 0.66 -1.53
N PHE A 119 10.98 -0.45 -1.52
CA PHE A 119 11.45 -1.14 -2.69
C PHE A 119 11.11 -2.61 -2.55
N GLY A 120 10.19 -3.10 -3.37
CA GLY A 120 9.91 -4.53 -3.47
C GLY A 120 10.51 -5.11 -4.73
N PHE A 121 10.95 -6.37 -4.63
CA PHE A 121 11.56 -7.10 -5.74
C PHE A 121 11.06 -8.52 -5.76
N LEU A 122 10.77 -9.03 -6.97
CA LEU A 122 10.51 -10.45 -7.24
C LEU A 122 9.42 -11.04 -6.34
N GLY A 123 8.23 -10.48 -6.44
CA GLY A 123 7.03 -11.04 -5.84
C GLY A 123 6.28 -11.98 -6.76
N VAL A 124 5.48 -12.86 -6.18
CA VAL A 124 4.57 -13.73 -6.93
C VAL A 124 3.30 -13.99 -6.14
N GLY A 125 2.18 -14.17 -6.85
CA GLY A 125 0.91 -14.48 -6.23
C GLY A 125 -0.19 -14.85 -7.20
N PRO A 126 -1.29 -15.45 -6.72
CA PRO A 126 -2.49 -15.62 -7.51
C PRO A 126 -3.15 -14.26 -7.81
N MET A 127 -3.75 -14.18 -8.99
CA MET A 127 -4.57 -13.07 -9.44
C MET A 127 -5.87 -13.62 -10.04
N PHE A 128 -6.95 -12.91 -9.75
CA PHE A 128 -8.29 -13.16 -10.26
C PHE A 128 -8.77 -11.89 -10.96
N THR A 129 -9.27 -12.04 -12.16
CA THR A 129 -9.71 -10.92 -12.99
C THR A 129 -11.19 -11.10 -13.31
N PHE A 130 -11.98 -10.05 -13.08
CA PHE A 130 -13.39 -10.00 -13.48
C PHE A 130 -13.55 -9.01 -14.63
N TYR A 131 -14.01 -9.47 -15.80
CA TYR A 131 -14.24 -8.62 -16.96
C TYR A 131 -15.59 -7.90 -16.84
N ILE A 132 -15.58 -6.57 -16.93
CA ILE A 132 -16.78 -5.72 -16.85
C ILE A 132 -17.24 -5.26 -18.25
N GLY A 133 -16.37 -5.37 -19.25
CA GLY A 133 -16.66 -5.07 -20.66
C GLY A 133 -15.46 -5.40 -21.55
N HIS A 134 -15.51 -4.97 -22.82
CA HIS A 134 -14.48 -5.32 -23.82
C HIS A 134 -13.07 -4.80 -23.45
N ASP A 135 -12.98 -3.70 -22.70
CA ASP A 135 -11.69 -3.05 -22.38
C ASP A 135 -11.49 -2.80 -20.88
N MET A 136 -12.35 -3.36 -20.02
CA MET A 136 -12.33 -3.09 -18.58
C MET A 136 -12.40 -4.38 -17.78
N ALA A 137 -11.52 -4.47 -16.79
CA ALA A 137 -11.51 -5.55 -15.83
C ALA A 137 -11.16 -5.03 -14.44
N VAL A 138 -11.57 -5.78 -13.42
CA VAL A 138 -11.17 -5.60 -12.03
C VAL A 138 -10.30 -6.78 -11.62
N ASP A 139 -9.07 -6.48 -11.23
CA ASP A 139 -8.10 -7.46 -10.78
C ASP A 139 -8.06 -7.49 -9.24
N GLY A 140 -8.25 -8.67 -8.65
CA GLY A 140 -7.94 -8.96 -7.25
C GLY A 140 -6.75 -9.90 -7.17
N TYR A 141 -5.73 -9.55 -6.39
CA TYR A 141 -4.52 -10.36 -6.28
C TYR A 141 -3.95 -10.31 -4.86
N TYR A 142 -3.17 -11.33 -4.52
CA TYR A 142 -2.41 -11.39 -3.27
C TYR A 142 -1.00 -11.85 -3.60
N ASN A 143 -0.05 -10.92 -3.57
CA ASN A 143 1.35 -11.20 -3.85
C ASN A 143 2.15 -11.27 -2.55
N ILE A 144 3.06 -12.24 -2.48
CA ILE A 144 4.15 -12.22 -1.50
C ILE A 144 5.32 -11.52 -2.19
N VAL A 145 5.68 -10.34 -1.67
CA VAL A 145 6.75 -9.52 -2.23
C VAL A 145 7.79 -9.28 -1.13
N PRO A 146 9.05 -9.72 -1.31
CA PRO A 146 10.16 -9.25 -0.49
C PRO A 146 10.31 -7.73 -0.64
N THR A 147 10.14 -7.00 0.45
CA THR A 147 10.18 -5.53 0.45
C THR A 147 11.21 -5.03 1.45
N SER A 148 12.07 -4.12 0.98
CA SER A 148 12.93 -3.30 1.83
C SER A 148 12.25 -1.96 2.08
N ARG A 149 12.13 -1.58 3.35
CA ARG A 149 11.57 -0.30 3.76
C ARG A 149 12.66 0.56 4.39
N PHE A 150 12.65 1.84 4.03
CA PHE A 150 13.43 2.89 4.66
C PHE A 150 12.47 3.93 5.22
N MET A 151 12.63 4.23 6.50
CA MET A 151 11.88 5.28 7.18
C MET A 151 12.87 6.35 7.61
N ILE A 152 12.64 7.57 7.17
CA ILE A 152 13.36 8.76 7.60
C ILE A 152 12.46 9.45 8.61
N VAL A 153 13.01 9.72 9.79
CA VAL A 153 12.34 10.44 10.86
C VAL A 153 12.77 11.90 10.73
N ASP A 154 11.82 12.75 10.36
CA ASP A 154 12.04 14.18 10.24
C ASP A 154 11.75 14.77 11.62
N SER A 155 12.80 15.16 12.35
CA SER A 155 12.63 15.81 13.66
C SER A 155 12.04 17.20 13.45
N ALA A 156 10.83 17.42 13.97
CA ALA A 156 10.28 18.77 14.11
C ALA A 156 11.13 19.56 15.13
N ASP A 157 11.51 20.77 14.72
CA ASP A 157 12.26 21.76 15.48
C ASP A 157 11.96 21.76 16.99
N ASP A 158 13.02 21.94 17.78
CA ASP A 158 12.95 22.48 19.13
C ASP A 158 12.09 23.76 19.07
N LYS A 159 10.81 23.66 19.44
CA LYS A 159 10.04 24.84 19.82
C LYS A 159 10.64 25.32 21.15
N GLU A 160 11.67 26.14 21.05
CA GLU A 160 12.08 27.04 22.12
C GLU A 160 10.86 27.92 22.45
N ASP A 161 10.25 27.65 23.61
CA ASP A 161 9.25 28.51 24.27
C ASP A 161 9.84 29.87 24.67
#